data_AF-A0A1G4AEP8-F1
#
_entry.id   AF-A0A1G4AEP8-F1
#
_cell.length_a   1.000
_cell.length_b   1.000
_cell.length_c   1.000
_cell.angle_alpha   90.00
_cell.angle_beta   90.00
_cell.angle_gamma   90.00
#
_symmetry.space_group_name_H-M   'P 1'
#
loop_
_entity.id
_entity.type
_entity.pdbx_description
1 polymer ?
#
loop_
_entity_poly.entity_id
_entity_poly.type
_entity_poly.pdbx_seq_one_letter_code
_entity_poly.pdbx_strand_id
1 'polypeptide(L)'
;MNPPIRLHLDPEEFAPIDRLAKELNVTPEAVAYAGLNCIMRRVLEDPAARKEIVDLEFGRRQGLPGWADGARGVHIYESKKDE
;
A
#
# COMPACT_ATOMS: atom_id res chain seq x y z
N MET A 1 15.41 13.22 -20.26
CA MET A 1 15.03 11.83 -19.92
C MET A 1 14.59 11.86 -18.47
N ASN A 2 13.36 11.45 -18.17
CA ASN A 2 12.92 11.34 -16.77
C ASN A 2 13.52 10.06 -16.17
N PRO A 3 14.01 10.08 -14.92
CA PRO A 3 14.61 8.91 -14.29
C PRO A 3 13.56 7.81 -14.05
N PRO A 4 13.95 6.53 -14.11
CA PRO A 4 13.04 5.43 -13.78
C PRO A 4 12.69 5.46 -12.29
N ILE A 5 11.42 5.21 -11.97
CA ILE A 5 10.96 5.04 -10.59
C ILE A 5 11.20 3.59 -10.19
N ARG A 6 11.87 3.36 -9.04
CA ARG A 6 12.03 2.04 -8.43
C ARG A 6 11.32 2.01 -7.09
N LEU A 7 10.42 1.04 -6.91
CA LEU A 7 9.72 0.82 -5.64
C LEU A 7 10.42 -0.31 -4.89
N HIS A 8 11.08 0.02 -3.78
CA HIS A 8 11.60 -0.98 -2.85
C HIS A 8 10.52 -1.27 -1.81
N LEU A 9 10.29 -2.55 -1.54
CA LEU A 9 9.31 -3.04 -0.59
C LEU A 9 10.01 -3.88 0.47
N ASP A 10 9.65 -3.68 1.73
CA ASP A 10 10.10 -4.55 2.80
C ASP A 10 9.45 -5.94 2.68
N PRO A 11 10.00 -7.01 3.29
CA PRO A 11 9.45 -8.37 3.16
C PRO A 11 7.96 -8.46 3.52
N GLU A 12 7.54 -7.67 4.51
CA GLU A 12 6.17 -7.53 5.01
C GLU A 12 5.22 -6.89 3.99
N GLU A 13 5.73 -5.94 3.19
CA GLU A 13 5.03 -5.35 2.05
C GLU A 13 5.06 -6.32 0.85
N PHE A 14 6.18 -7.01 0.60
CA PHE A 14 6.30 -7.87 -0.57
C PHE A 14 5.46 -9.16 -0.47
N ALA A 15 5.41 -9.79 0.71
CA ALA A 15 4.73 -11.06 0.93
C ALA A 15 3.26 -11.12 0.47
N PRO A 16 2.37 -10.15 0.80
CA PRO A 16 1.00 -10.18 0.31
C PRO A 16 0.88 -9.95 -1.21
N ILE A 17 1.78 -9.15 -1.80
CA ILE A 17 1.81 -8.93 -3.25
C ILE A 17 2.21 -10.21 -3.99
N ASP A 18 3.25 -10.90 -3.50
CA ASP A 18 3.71 -12.16 -4.05
C ASP A 18 2.64 -13.25 -3.96
N ARG A 19 1.90 -13.32 -2.84
CA ARG A 19 0.76 -14.23 -2.70
C ARG A 19 -0.33 -13.94 -3.74
N LEU A 20 -0.76 -12.69 -3.87
CA LEU A 20 -1.76 -12.31 -4.86
C LEU A 20 -1.29 -12.60 -6.30
N ALA A 21 -0.01 -12.33 -6.60
CA ALA A 21 0.57 -12.61 -7.90
C ALA A 21 0.52 -14.12 -8.25
N LYS A 22 0.87 -14.98 -7.28
CA LYS A 22 0.80 -16.44 -7.41
C LYS A 22 -0.63 -16.93 -7.62
N GLU A 23 -1.58 -16.41 -6.85
CA GLU A 23 -3.02 -16.76 -6.98
C GLU A 23 -3.56 -16.42 -8.38
N LEU A 24 -3.13 -15.29 -8.95
CA LEU A 24 -3.56 -14.82 -10.26
C LEU A 24 -2.70 -15.35 -11.42
N ASN A 25 -1.64 -16.12 -11.14
CA ASN A 25 -0.65 -16.60 -12.11
C ASN A 25 -0.01 -15.47 -12.93
N VAL A 26 0.39 -14.38 -12.26
CA VAL A 26 1.10 -13.22 -12.83
C VAL A 26 2.36 -12.90 -12.02
N THR A 27 3.13 -11.89 -12.43
CA THR A 27 4.31 -11.45 -11.66
C THR A 27 3.92 -10.40 -10.60
N PRO A 28 4.69 -10.28 -9.50
CA PRO A 28 4.49 -9.20 -8.52
C PRO A 28 4.52 -7.80 -9.13
N GLU A 29 5.35 -7.57 -10.15
CA GLU A 29 5.42 -6.30 -10.89
C GLU A 29 4.11 -6.00 -11.62
N ALA A 30 3.42 -7.01 -12.15
CA ALA A 30 2.11 -6.83 -12.79
C ALA A 30 1.07 -6.36 -11.76
N VAL A 31 1.09 -6.89 -10.55
CA VAL A 31 0.23 -6.47 -9.45
C VAL A 31 0.55 -5.02 -9.04
N ALA A 32 1.83 -4.69 -8.86
CA ALA A 32 2.25 -3.32 -8.53
C ALA A 32 1.84 -2.32 -9.62
N TYR A 33 2.03 -2.67 -10.90
CA TYR A 33 1.62 -1.83 -12.02
C TYR A 33 0.10 -1.66 -12.09
N ALA A 34 -0.67 -2.72 -11.80
CA ALA A 34 -2.12 -2.62 -11.70
C ALA A 34 -2.55 -1.65 -10.59
N GLY A 35 -1.91 -1.70 -9.42
CA GLY A 35 -2.11 -0.74 -8.33
C GLY A 35 -1.86 0.70 -8.75
N LEU A 36 -0.76 0.96 -9.46
CA LEU A 36 -0.44 2.27 -10.04
C LEU A 36 -1.52 2.74 -11.03
N ASN A 37 -1.95 1.87 -11.95
CA ASN A 37 -3.01 2.21 -12.90
C ASN A 37 -4.32 2.54 -12.19
N CYS A 38 -4.70 1.76 -11.17
CA CYS A 38 -5.90 2.00 -10.37
C CYS A 38 -5.87 3.36 -9.66
N ILE A 39 -4.77 3.70 -8.97
CA ILE A 39 -4.70 4.98 -8.24
C ILE A 39 -4.66 6.18 -9.20
N MET A 40 -3.93 6.07 -10.31
CA MET A 40 -3.85 7.14 -11.30
C MET A 40 -5.21 7.42 -11.96
N ARG A 41 -6.00 6.37 -12.21
CA ARG A 41 -7.39 6.54 -12.69
C ARG A 41 -8.28 7.14 -11.61
N ARG A 42 -8.23 6.61 -10.39
CA ARG A 42 -9.10 7.05 -9.29
C ARG A 42 -8.90 8.53 -8.96
N VAL A 43 -7.68 9.05 -9.00
CA VAL A 43 -7.39 10.48 -8.74
C VAL A 43 -8.05 11.44 -9.75
N LEU A 44 -8.37 10.96 -10.95
CA LEU A 44 -9.09 11.77 -11.95
C LEU A 44 -10.59 11.87 -11.62
N GLU A 45 -11.13 10.83 -10.98
CA GLU A 45 -12.57 10.68 -10.71
C GLU A 45 -12.93 11.14 -9.29
N ASP A 46 -12.02 10.96 -8.33
CA ASP A 46 -12.22 11.20 -6.90
C ASP A 46 -11.12 12.13 -6.35
N PRO A 47 -11.44 13.41 -6.07
CA PRO A 47 -10.50 14.33 -5.45
C PRO A 47 -9.98 13.88 -4.08
N ALA A 48 -10.72 13.05 -3.33
CA ALA A 48 -10.27 12.54 -2.04
C ALA A 48 -9.10 11.55 -2.17
N ALA A 49 -9.00 10.85 -3.31
CA ALA A 49 -7.88 9.94 -3.59
C ALA A 49 -6.52 10.66 -3.64
N ARG A 50 -6.50 11.98 -3.90
CA ARG A 50 -5.27 12.79 -3.79
C ARG A 50 -4.78 12.88 -2.35
N LYS A 51 -5.72 13.04 -1.41
CA LYS A 51 -5.40 13.07 0.01
C LYS A 51 -4.85 11.72 0.47
N GLU A 52 -5.44 10.62 -0.01
CA GLU A 52 -4.95 9.27 0.33
C GLU A 52 -3.50 9.04 -0.09
N ILE A 53 -3.07 9.54 -1.26
CA ILE A 53 -1.65 9.44 -1.69
C ILE A 53 -0.73 10.14 -0.68
N VAL A 54 -1.09 11.36 -0.28
CA VAL A 54 -0.30 12.15 0.68
C VAL A 54 -0.29 11.48 2.06
N ASP A 55 -1.45 10.99 2.51
CA ASP A 55 -1.58 10.29 3.79
C ASP A 55 -0.76 8.99 3.80
N LEU A 56 -0.78 8.21 2.71
CA LEU A 56 0.02 6.99 2.58
C LEU A 56 1.52 7.26 2.55
N GLU A 57 1.96 8.32 1.85
CA GLU A 57 3.37 8.72 1.86
C GLU A 57 3.84 9.03 3.28
N PHE A 58 3.03 9.79 4.03
CA PHE A 58 3.34 10.13 5.41
C PHE A 58 3.29 8.91 6.33
N GLY A 59 2.25 8.08 6.21
CA GLY A 59 2.03 6.88 7.00
C GLY A 59 3.12 5.82 6.82
N ARG A 60 3.69 5.69 5.62
CA ARG A 60 4.80 4.77 5.35
C ARG A 60 6.05 5.05 6.20
N ARG A 61 6.23 6.29 6.65
CA ARG A 61 7.32 6.65 7.58
C ARG A 61 7.03 6.25 9.02
N GLN A 62 5.77 5.96 9.35
CA GLN A 62 5.30 5.67 10.70
C GLN A 62 5.03 4.19 10.93
N GLY A 63 4.80 3.42 9.87
CA GLY A 63 4.57 1.98 9.96
C GLY A 63 4.16 1.36 8.63
N LEU A 64 3.83 0.07 8.71
CA LEU A 64 3.41 -0.72 7.56
C LEU A 64 2.03 -0.29 7.07
N PRO A 65 1.81 -0.26 5.73
CA PRO A 65 0.49 0.03 5.20
C PRO A 65 -0.49 -1.10 5.54
N GLY A 66 -1.79 -0.81 5.66
CA GLY A 66 -2.79 -1.76 6.16
C GLY A 66 -2.93 -3.09 5.38
N TRP A 67 -2.40 -3.15 4.16
CA TRP A 67 -2.36 -4.35 3.32
C TRP A 67 -1.09 -5.20 3.50
N ALA A 68 -0.05 -4.67 4.15
CA ALA A 68 1.18 -5.39 4.45
C ALA A 68 0.97 -6.42 5.56
N ASP A 69 1.64 -7.56 5.47
CA ASP A 69 1.66 -8.56 6.52
C ASP A 69 2.37 -7.97 7.75
N GLY A 70 1.73 -7.97 8.92
CA GLY A 70 2.29 -7.35 10.13
C GLY A 70 1.80 -5.92 10.41
N ALA A 71 0.99 -5.31 9.53
CA ALA A 71 0.32 -4.03 9.81
C ALA A 71 -0.62 -4.06 11.03
N ARG A 72 -0.94 -5.26 11.55
CA ARG A 72 -1.68 -5.47 12.80
C ARG A 72 -0.81 -5.46 14.07
N GLY A 73 0.51 -5.29 13.96
CA GLY A 73 1.46 -5.39 15.09
C GLY A 73 1.65 -4.12 15.90
N VAL A 74 1.37 -2.94 15.34
CA VAL A 74 1.55 -1.64 16.02
C VAL A 74 0.30 -0.81 15.85
N HIS A 75 -0.76 -1.19 16.56
CA HIS A 75 -1.82 -0.35 17.12
C HIS A 75 -2.87 -1.31 17.68
N ILE A 76 -2.51 -1.97 18.79
CA ILE A 76 -3.47 -2.16 19.86
C ILE A 76 -3.98 -0.75 20.15
N TYR A 77 -5.12 -0.39 19.56
CA TYR A 77 -5.97 0.62 20.17
C TYR A 77 -6.28 -0.01 21.53
N GLU A 78 -5.57 0.42 22.57
CA GLU A 78 -6.10 0.33 23.91
C GLU A 78 -7.51 0.88 23.77
N SER A 79 -8.48 -0.03 23.88
CA SER A 79 -9.84 0.34 24.19
C SER A 79 -9.69 1.28 25.37
N LYS A 80 -9.99 2.56 25.18
CA LYS A 80 -10.33 3.41 26.32
C LYS A 80 -11.49 2.68 26.97
N LYS A 81 -11.17 1.99 28.06
CA LYS A 81 -12.12 1.52 29.04
C LYS A 81 -13.00 2.71 29.39
N ASP A 82 -14.30 2.42 29.43
CA ASP A 82 -15.35 3.31 29.88
C ASP A 82 -14.95 4.02 31.18
N GLU A 83 -15.16 5.34 31.20
CA GLU A 83 -15.73 6.08 32.33
C GLU A 83 -16.78 7.06 31.79
#